data_AF-A0A829PRI8-F1
#
_entry.id   AF-A0A829PRI8-F1
#
_cell.length_a   1.000
_cell.length_b   1.000
_cell.length_c   1.000
_cell.angle_alpha   90.00
_cell.angle_beta   90.00
_cell.angle_gamma   90.00
#
_symmetry.space_group_name_H-M   'P 1'
#
loop_
_entity.id
_entity.type
_entity.pdbx_description
1 polymer ?
#
loop_
_entity_poly.entity_id
_entity_poly.type
_entity_poly.pdbx_seq_one_letter_code
_entity_poly.pdbx_strand_id
1 'polypeptide(L)' 'MDPRGNYVGEIGSATDEEIVIRDLDLSLVRQVRDDWQFYRDRRPDTYGPIIAP' A
#
# COMPACT_ATOMS: atom_id res chain seq x y z
N MET A 1 4.15 3.89 -4.90
CA MET A 1 3.32 2.73 -5.28
C MET A 1 1.86 3.08 -5.07
N ASP A 2 0.96 2.57 -5.91
CA ASP A 2 -0.48 2.69 -5.71
C ASP A 2 -1.00 1.61 -4.74
N PRO A 3 -2.28 1.65 -4.31
CA PRO A 3 -2.87 0.64 -3.42
C PRO A 3 -2.92 -0.79 -3.99
N ARG A 4 -2.75 -0.97 -5.31
CA ARG A 4 -2.69 -2.29 -5.97
C ARG A 4 -1.27 -2.85 -6.02
N GLY A 5 -0.27 -2.06 -5.60
CA GLY A 5 1.14 -2.46 -5.62
C GLY A 5 1.88 -2.12 -6.91
N ASN A 6 1.35 -1.25 -7.77
CA ASN A 6 2.04 -0.79 -8.97
C ASN A 6 2.92 0.44 -8.68
N TYR A 7 3.97 0.64 -9.47
CA TYR A 7 4.73 1.89 -9.45
C TYR A 7 3.87 3.05 -9.98
N VAL A 8 3.99 4.22 -9.34
CA VAL A 8 3.34 5.45 -9.81
C VAL A 8 4.40 6.31 -10.49
N GLY A 9 4.38 6.30 -11.81
CA GLY A 9 5.43 6.87 -12.64
C GLY A 9 6.75 6.08 -12.54
N GLU A 10 7.82 6.72 -12.95
CA GLU A 10 9.16 6.12 -12.99
C GLU A 10 9.77 5.99 -11.59
N ILE A 11 10.65 4.99 -11.45
CA ILE A 11 11.49 4.77 -10.27
C ILE A 11 12.59 5.84 -10.26
N GLY A 12 12.80 6.50 -9.13
CA GLY A 12 13.87 7.50 -9.00
C GLY A 12 15.27 6.87 -9.07
N SER A 13 16.28 7.71 -9.33
CA SER A 13 17.67 7.26 -9.42
C SER A 13 18.14 6.56 -8.13
N ALA A 14 18.98 5.54 -8.31
CA ALA A 14 19.65 4.86 -7.21
C ALA A 14 20.95 5.57 -6.78
N THR A 15 21.46 6.49 -7.59
CA THR A 15 22.80 7.07 -7.45
C THR A 15 22.82 8.60 -7.43
N ASP A 16 21.81 9.25 -8.01
CA ASP A 16 21.80 10.69 -8.27
C ASP A 16 20.72 11.40 -7.47
N GLU A 17 20.92 12.69 -7.21
CA GLU A 17 19.97 13.52 -6.49
C GLU A 17 18.80 13.94 -7.39
N GLU A 18 17.58 13.59 -6.98
CA GLU A 18 16.35 13.87 -7.73
C GLU A 18 15.19 14.22 -6.79
N ILE A 19 14.26 15.06 -7.28
CA ILE A 19 12.97 15.31 -6.63
C ILE A 19 11.87 14.69 -7.48
N VAL A 20 11.22 13.66 -6.95
CA VAL A 20 10.13 12.95 -7.62
C VAL A 20 8.79 13.45 -7.10
N ILE A 21 7.99 14.05 -7.97
CA ILE A 21 6.62 14.50 -7.67
C ILE A 21 5.63 13.65 -8.49
N ARG A 22 4.56 13.22 -7.84
CA ARG A 22 3.51 12.38 -8.43
C ARG A 22 2.14 12.80 -7.93
N ASP A 23 1.17 12.79 -8.84
CA ASP A 23 -0.24 12.92 -8.49
C ASP A 23 -0.80 11.55 -8.11
N LEU A 24 -1.51 11.49 -6.98
CA LEU A 24 -2.10 10.26 -6.47
C LEU A 24 -3.62 10.36 -6.48
N ASP A 25 -4.27 9.39 -7.12
CA ASP A 25 -5.72 9.22 -7.00
C ASP A 25 -6.06 8.48 -5.70
N LEU A 26 -6.55 9.24 -4.71
CA LEU A 26 -6.93 8.70 -3.41
C LEU A 26 -8.23 7.89 -3.45
N SER A 27 -9.04 8.02 -4.52
CA SER A 27 -10.26 7.23 -4.67
C SER A 27 -9.97 5.73 -4.83
N LEU A 28 -8.79 5.40 -5.38
CA LEU A 28 -8.31 4.04 -5.56
C LEU A 28 -8.17 3.26 -4.25
N VAL A 29 -7.97 3.94 -3.12
CA VAL A 29 -7.93 3.31 -1.79
C VAL A 29 -9.28 2.67 -1.45
N ARG A 30 -10.39 3.36 -1.75
CA ARG A 30 -11.73 2.81 -1.49
C ARG A 30 -11.99 1.62 -2.40
N GLN A 31 -11.72 1.77 -3.70
CA GLN A 31 -11.90 0.70 -4.67
C GLN A 31 -11.13 -0.56 -4.27
N VAL A 32 -9.84 -0.43 -3.93
CA VAL A 32 -9.04 -1.59 -3.54
C VAL A 32 -9.48 -2.18 -2.21
N ARG A 33 -10.03 -1.41 -1.26
CA ARG A 33 -10.60 -1.99 -0.02
C ARG A 33 -11.89 -2.76 -0.27
N ASP A 34 -12.66 -2.35 -1.27
CA ASP A 34 -13.90 -3.04 -1.65
C ASP A 34 -13.61 -4.30 -2.50
N ASP A 35 -12.63 -4.25 -3.41
CA ASP A 35 -12.15 -5.41 -4.17
C ASP A 35 -11.41 -6.41 -3.22
N TRP A 36 -10.45 -5.84 -2.49
CA TRP A 36 -9.58 -6.32 -1.41
C TRP A 36 -10.25 -6.60 -0.07
N GLN A 37 -10.99 -7.69 0.10
CA GLN A 37 -11.70 -8.00 1.35
C GLN A 37 -10.81 -8.32 2.57
N PHE A 38 -9.52 -7.96 2.55
CA PHE A 38 -8.60 -8.13 3.67
C PHE A 38 -9.16 -7.55 4.96
N TYR A 39 -9.65 -6.31 4.97
CA TYR A 39 -10.16 -5.70 6.20
C TYR A 39 -11.34 -6.47 6.82
N ARG A 40 -12.23 -7.03 5.99
CA ARG A 40 -13.37 -7.85 6.43
C ARG A 40 -12.91 -9.20 6.98
N ASP A 41 -11.94 -9.83 6.31
CA ASP A 41 -11.54 -11.21 6.57
C ASP A 41 -10.40 -11.34 7.59
N ARG A 42 -9.95 -10.22 8.18
CA ARG A 42 -8.99 -10.23 9.29
C ARG A 42 -9.50 -11.09 10.46
N ARG A 43 -8.55 -11.70 11.17
CA ARG A 43 -8.78 -12.45 12.42
C ARG A 43 -7.99 -11.79 13.55
N PRO A 44 -8.44 -10.62 14.07
CA PRO A 44 -7.70 -9.90 15.11
C PRO A 44 -7.47 -10.72 16.38
N ASP A 45 -8.39 -11.63 16.67
CA ASP A 45 -8.33 -12.57 17.79
C ASP A 45 -7.10 -13.49 17.73
N THR A 46 -6.59 -13.82 16.53
CA THR A 46 -5.44 -14.71 16.37
C THR A 46 -4.10 -13.97 16.35
N TYR A 47 -4.08 -12.65 16.52
CA TYR A 47 -2.84 -11.86 16.39
C TYR A 47 -1.99 -11.85 17.65
N GLY A 48 -2.52 -12.30 18.80
CA GLY A 48 -1.77 -12.37 20.06
C GLY A 48 -0.40 -13.03 19.95
N PRO A 49 -0.27 -14.24 19.35
CA PRO A 49 1.01 -14.90 19.15
C PRO A 49 2.00 -14.15 18.23
N ILE A 50 1.52 -13.31 17.31
CA ILE A 50 2.37 -12.58 16.35
C ILE A 50 3.17 -11.49 17.08
N ILE A 51 2.64 -10.97 18.17
CA ILE A 51 3.27 -9.90 18.98
C ILE A 51 3.92 -10.44 20.26
N ALA A 52 3.99 -11.77 20.43
CA ALA A 52 4.66 -12.38 21.58
C ALA A 52 6.18 -12.15 21.49
N PRO A 53 6.87 -11.92 22.62
CA PRO A 53 8.30 -11.63 22.69
C PRO A 53 9.20 -12.81 22.28
#